data_AF-A0A3B8W8C4-F1
#
_entry.id   AF-A0A3B8W8C4-F1
#
_cell.length_a   1.000
_cell.length_b   1.000
_cell.length_c   1.000
_cell.angle_alpha   90.00
_cell.angle_beta   90.00
_cell.angle_gamma   90.00
#
_symmetry.space_group_name_H-M   'P 1'
#
loop_
_entity.id
_entity.type
_entity.pdbx_description
1 polymer ?
#
loop_
_entity_poly.entity_id
_entity_poly.type
_entity_poly.pdbx_seq_one_letter_code
_entity_poly.pdbx_strand_id
1 'polypeptide(L)'
;GKVWKFYLSETKPYSLDLDYGLGNADIDLSGLAVERLKIRTGTADVLLSYSAEPNKVKMDTFFVKVDMGSLQAKHINLANAQVVVAEVGFGNMLLDFSDKTEYPRMVEGSVGAGNLIIRLPSKDVPVLVKLSDSWLCSIDLVRSLKKIGDNTYANAAYSGNQKNAMVFDLDVSMGKITFRERPE
;
A
#
# COMPACT_ATOMS: atom_id res chain seq x y z
N GLY A 1 -26.98 -6.52 10.31
CA GLY A 1 -25.90 -6.54 11.32
C GLY A 1 -25.94 -5.26 12.13
N LYS A 2 -25.33 -5.24 13.33
CA LYS A 2 -25.14 -4.00 14.10
C LYS A 2 -23.99 -3.20 13.49
N VAL A 3 -24.18 -1.90 13.31
CA VAL A 3 -23.14 -0.98 12.81
C VAL A 3 -22.62 -0.17 13.99
N TRP A 4 -21.30 -0.13 14.15
CA TRP A 4 -20.63 0.70 15.14
C TRP A 4 -19.91 1.84 14.43
N LYS A 5 -20.04 3.06 14.95
CA LYS A 5 -19.38 4.25 14.44
C LYS A 5 -18.50 4.84 15.53
N PHE A 6 -17.23 5.09 15.19
CA PHE A 6 -16.25 5.70 16.07
C PHE A 6 -15.70 6.96 15.39
N TYR A 7 -15.49 8.01 16.17
CA TYR A 7 -14.96 9.28 15.69
C TYR A 7 -13.74 9.65 16.53
N LEU A 8 -12.66 10.04 15.87
CA LEU A 8 -11.43 10.50 16.51
C LEU A 8 -11.34 12.02 16.41
N SER A 9 -10.73 12.64 17.41
CA SER A 9 -10.51 14.09 17.40
C SER A 9 -9.34 14.43 16.48
N GLU A 10 -9.49 15.45 15.64
CA GLU A 10 -8.45 15.91 14.70
C GLU A 10 -7.30 16.68 15.37
N THR A 11 -7.40 17.00 16.66
CA THR A 11 -6.45 17.89 17.36
C THR A 11 -5.35 17.14 18.12
N LYS A 12 -5.35 15.80 18.06
CA LYS A 12 -4.39 14.96 18.79
C LYS A 12 -3.66 14.01 17.83
N PRO A 13 -2.36 13.76 18.05
CA PRO A 13 -1.64 12.72 17.35
C PRO A 13 -2.07 11.33 17.83
N TYR A 14 -2.08 10.34 16.92
CA TYR A 14 -2.43 8.96 17.21
C TYR A 14 -1.36 7.96 16.74
N SER A 15 -1.21 6.89 17.51
CA SER A 15 -0.71 5.60 17.04
C SER A 15 -1.88 4.62 17.08
N LEU A 16 -2.33 4.16 15.92
CA LEU A 16 -3.51 3.32 15.79
C LEU A 16 -3.10 1.86 15.57
N ASP A 17 -3.70 0.95 16.34
CA ASP A 17 -3.59 -0.51 16.15
C ASP A 17 -5.00 -1.11 16.09
N LEU A 18 -5.39 -1.58 14.91
CA LEU A 18 -6.76 -1.99 14.57
C LEU A 18 -6.76 -3.44 14.06
N ASP A 19 -7.49 -4.31 14.76
CA ASP A 19 -7.61 -5.72 14.40
C ASP A 19 -9.06 -6.08 14.03
N TYR A 20 -9.26 -6.51 12.77
CA TYR A 20 -10.56 -6.88 12.22
C TYR A 20 -10.62 -8.37 11.92
N GLY A 21 -11.20 -9.15 12.84
CA GLY A 21 -11.30 -10.60 12.69
C GLY A 21 -12.25 -11.04 11.56
N LEU A 22 -13.47 -10.49 11.57
CA LEU A 22 -14.55 -10.83 10.63
C LEU A 22 -15.49 -9.63 10.41
N GLY A 23 -16.18 -9.60 9.27
CA GLY A 23 -17.16 -8.57 8.94
C GLY A 23 -16.63 -7.54 7.95
N ASN A 24 -17.14 -6.31 8.03
CA ASN A 24 -16.78 -5.21 7.14
C ASN A 24 -16.36 -3.99 7.96
N ALA A 25 -15.33 -3.27 7.51
CA ALA A 25 -14.92 -1.99 8.10
C ALA A 25 -14.68 -0.95 6.99
N ASP A 26 -15.17 0.26 7.24
CA ASP A 26 -14.88 1.44 6.43
C ASP A 26 -14.19 2.46 7.33
N ILE A 27 -12.96 2.82 6.97
CA ILE A 27 -12.05 3.63 7.77
C ILE A 27 -11.64 4.83 6.92
N ASP A 28 -11.99 6.02 7.39
CA ASP A 28 -11.52 7.28 6.83
C ASP A 28 -10.63 7.97 7.87
N LEU A 29 -9.36 8.17 7.52
CA LEU A 29 -8.37 8.84 8.38
C LEU A 29 -8.07 10.27 7.92
N SER A 30 -8.87 10.82 7.03
CA SER A 30 -8.70 12.19 6.51
C SER A 30 -8.60 13.21 7.62
N GLY A 31 -7.63 14.12 7.52
CA GLY A 31 -7.48 15.25 8.44
C GLY A 31 -7.11 14.85 9.88
N LEU A 32 -6.86 13.57 10.16
CA LEU A 32 -6.30 13.15 11.44
C LEU A 32 -4.79 13.38 11.47
N ALA A 33 -4.21 13.38 12.66
CA ALA A 33 -2.76 13.34 12.87
C ALA A 33 -2.37 11.92 13.30
N VAL A 34 -2.05 11.04 12.36
CA VAL A 34 -1.66 9.65 12.64
C VAL A 34 -0.15 9.50 12.40
N GLU A 35 0.60 9.21 13.47
CA GLU A 35 2.05 9.04 13.42
C GLU A 35 2.44 7.60 13.06
N ARG A 36 1.61 6.63 13.45
CA ARG A 36 1.77 5.19 13.13
C ARG A 36 0.41 4.54 12.94
N LEU A 37 0.29 3.70 11.93
CA LEU A 37 -0.92 2.92 11.66
C LEU A 37 -0.58 1.44 11.54
N LYS A 38 -1.36 0.61 12.23
CA LYS A 38 -1.33 -0.83 12.08
C LYS A 38 -2.74 -1.37 11.90
N ILE A 39 -2.98 -2.08 10.81
CA ILE A 39 -4.24 -2.77 10.56
C ILE A 39 -3.95 -4.24 10.25
N ARG A 40 -4.63 -5.16 10.94
CA ARG A 40 -4.64 -6.57 10.58
C ARG A 40 -6.07 -7.02 10.33
N THR A 41 -6.27 -7.77 9.26
CA THR A 41 -7.55 -8.43 8.98
C THR A 41 -7.36 -9.94 8.87
N GLY A 42 -8.25 -10.67 9.54
CA GLY A 42 -8.40 -12.12 9.41
C GLY A 42 -9.19 -12.44 8.14
N THR A 43 -10.51 -12.57 8.27
CA THR A 43 -11.47 -12.82 7.17
C THR A 43 -12.31 -11.60 6.82
N ALA A 44 -12.04 -10.44 7.44
CA ALA A 44 -12.82 -9.23 7.24
C ALA A 44 -12.47 -8.52 5.91
N ASP A 45 -13.45 -7.79 5.40
CA ASP A 45 -13.28 -6.86 4.29
C ASP A 45 -13.10 -5.43 4.83
N VAL A 46 -11.92 -4.86 4.62
CA VAL A 46 -11.55 -3.54 5.13
C VAL A 46 -11.35 -2.58 3.97
N LEU A 47 -12.08 -1.47 3.98
CA LEU A 47 -11.80 -0.31 3.15
C LEU A 47 -11.17 0.77 4.03
N LEU A 48 -9.93 1.13 3.72
CA LEU A 48 -9.24 2.28 4.29
C LEU A 48 -9.08 3.33 3.20
N SER A 49 -9.39 4.59 3.51
CA SER A 49 -9.22 5.69 2.56
C SER A 49 -8.88 7.01 3.26
N TYR A 50 -8.45 7.97 2.43
CA TYR A 50 -8.38 9.39 2.74
C TYR A 50 -9.28 10.09 1.71
N SER A 51 -10.48 10.47 2.12
CA SER A 51 -11.54 10.99 1.24
C SER A 51 -11.41 12.48 0.90
N ALA A 52 -10.77 13.30 1.75
CA ALA A 52 -10.75 14.75 1.59
C ALA A 52 -9.41 15.41 1.90
N GLU A 53 -8.86 15.16 3.09
CA GLU A 53 -7.66 15.85 3.59
C GLU A 53 -6.52 14.86 3.89
N PRO A 54 -5.26 15.26 3.65
CA PRO A 54 -4.13 14.43 4.02
C PRO A 54 -3.99 14.29 5.54
N ASN A 55 -3.24 13.27 5.95
CA ASN A 55 -2.75 13.13 7.31
C ASN A 55 -1.96 14.39 7.71
N LYS A 56 -2.31 14.99 8.86
CA LYS A 56 -1.78 16.28 9.30
C LYS A 56 -0.34 16.22 9.81
N VAL A 57 0.20 15.02 10.00
CA VAL A 57 1.57 14.78 10.44
C VAL A 57 2.24 13.78 9.53
N LYS A 58 3.57 13.78 9.54
CA LYS A 58 4.36 12.74 8.87
C LYS A 58 4.17 11.42 9.60
N MET A 59 3.64 10.42 8.93
CA MET A 59 3.52 9.06 9.45
C MET A 59 4.86 8.33 9.28
N ASP A 60 5.32 7.70 10.36
CA ASP A 60 6.52 6.89 10.34
C ASP A 60 6.27 5.60 9.54
N THR A 61 5.32 4.78 10.00
CA THR A 61 5.02 3.47 9.42
C THR A 61 3.52 3.29 9.23
N PHE A 62 3.15 2.87 8.02
CA PHE A 62 1.82 2.37 7.65
C PHE A 62 1.91 0.86 7.45
N PHE A 63 1.41 0.08 8.41
CA PHE A 63 1.40 -1.38 8.34
C PHE A 63 0.00 -1.91 8.06
N VAL A 64 -0.12 -2.77 7.06
CA VAL A 64 -1.35 -3.50 6.74
C VAL A 64 -1.06 -4.98 6.52
N LYS A 65 -1.93 -5.82 7.08
CA LYS A 65 -1.89 -7.27 6.91
C LYS A 65 -3.26 -7.84 6.59
N VAL A 66 -3.31 -8.76 5.63
CA VAL A 66 -4.49 -9.57 5.34
C VAL A 66 -4.16 -11.05 5.34
N ASP A 67 -4.88 -11.83 6.16
CA ASP A 67 -4.73 -13.28 6.18
C ASP A 67 -5.57 -13.95 5.10
N MET A 68 -6.90 -13.82 5.13
CA MET A 68 -7.81 -14.46 4.15
C MET A 68 -8.84 -13.52 3.53
N GLY A 69 -9.18 -12.41 4.21
CA GLY A 69 -10.17 -11.44 3.75
C GLY A 69 -9.67 -10.51 2.65
N SER A 70 -10.17 -9.28 2.64
CA SER A 70 -9.69 -8.25 1.73
C SER A 70 -9.36 -6.95 2.45
N LEU A 71 -8.33 -6.25 1.97
CA LEU A 71 -7.99 -4.91 2.40
C LEU A 71 -7.75 -4.01 1.20
N GLN A 72 -8.54 -2.95 1.06
CA GLN A 72 -8.34 -1.91 0.06
C GLN A 72 -7.89 -0.65 0.77
N ALA A 73 -6.64 -0.23 0.56
CA ALA A 73 -6.13 1.04 1.01
C ALA A 73 -6.07 2.01 -0.18
N LYS A 74 -6.95 3.00 -0.18
CA LYS A 74 -7.10 4.00 -1.25
C LYS A 74 -6.47 5.32 -0.85
N HIS A 75 -5.95 6.05 -1.84
CA HIS A 75 -5.37 7.39 -1.65
C HIS A 75 -4.24 7.41 -0.61
N ILE A 76 -3.41 6.36 -0.56
CA ILE A 76 -2.46 6.16 0.55
C ILE A 76 -1.27 7.12 0.52
N ASN A 77 -1.05 7.80 -0.61
CA ASN A 77 -0.15 8.96 -0.69
C ASN A 77 -0.60 10.11 0.23
N LEU A 78 -1.89 10.20 0.59
CA LEU A 78 -2.40 11.16 1.56
C LEU A 78 -2.11 10.76 3.02
N ALA A 79 -1.63 9.55 3.28
CA ALA A 79 -1.23 9.11 4.61
C ALA A 79 0.08 9.77 5.10
N ASN A 80 0.85 10.39 4.20
CA ASN A 80 2.18 10.95 4.48
C ASN A 80 3.11 9.95 5.19
N ALA A 81 3.07 8.68 4.76
CA ALA A 81 3.87 7.61 5.34
C ALA A 81 5.29 7.60 4.76
N GLN A 82 6.30 7.39 5.61
CA GLN A 82 7.67 7.19 5.14
C GLN A 82 7.87 5.77 4.59
N VAL A 83 7.31 4.79 5.30
CA VAL A 83 7.39 3.37 4.98
C VAL A 83 5.98 2.78 5.00
N VAL A 84 5.67 2.03 3.96
CA VAL A 84 4.47 1.18 3.91
C VAL A 84 4.91 -0.27 3.98
N VAL A 85 4.34 -1.04 4.90
CA VAL A 85 4.58 -2.48 5.04
C VAL A 85 3.28 -3.22 4.76
N ALA A 86 3.33 -4.15 3.81
CA ALA A 86 2.16 -4.88 3.31
C ALA A 86 2.38 -6.39 3.38
N GLU A 87 1.60 -7.08 4.21
CA GLU A 87 1.63 -8.54 4.33
C GLU A 87 0.34 -9.17 3.80
N VAL A 88 0.47 -10.08 2.84
CA VAL A 88 -0.67 -10.81 2.25
C VAL A 88 -0.44 -12.30 2.45
N GLY A 89 -1.29 -12.94 3.25
CA GLY A 89 -1.32 -14.40 3.42
C GLY A 89 -1.95 -15.09 2.21
N PHE A 90 -3.24 -15.38 2.31
CA PHE A 90 -4.11 -16.01 1.29
C PHE A 90 -5.18 -15.07 0.73
N GLY A 91 -5.36 -13.90 1.34
CA GLY A 91 -6.38 -12.92 0.98
C GLY A 91 -5.98 -12.00 -0.17
N ASN A 92 -6.66 -10.85 -0.24
CA ASN A 92 -6.46 -9.87 -1.31
C ASN A 92 -6.16 -8.49 -0.74
N MET A 93 -5.17 -7.80 -1.32
CA MET A 93 -4.83 -6.44 -0.95
C MET A 93 -4.75 -5.53 -2.17
N LEU A 94 -5.31 -4.33 -2.06
CA LEU A 94 -5.10 -3.23 -2.99
C LEU A 94 -4.41 -2.08 -2.26
N LEU A 95 -3.29 -1.61 -2.81
CA LEU A 95 -2.62 -0.38 -2.41
C LEU A 95 -2.70 0.64 -3.55
N ASP A 96 -3.34 1.78 -3.30
CA ASP A 96 -3.53 2.83 -4.31
C ASP A 96 -2.69 4.08 -4.03
N PHE A 97 -1.57 4.21 -4.75
CA PHE A 97 -0.64 5.35 -4.69
C PHE A 97 -0.91 6.41 -5.76
N SER A 98 -2.07 6.39 -6.42
CA SER A 98 -2.24 7.10 -7.69
C SER A 98 -2.50 8.61 -7.62
N ASP A 99 -2.63 9.25 -6.45
CA ASP A 99 -2.76 10.71 -6.39
C ASP A 99 -1.41 11.44 -6.39
N LYS A 100 -1.44 12.77 -6.54
CA LYS A 100 -0.29 13.61 -6.97
C LYS A 100 0.47 14.35 -5.86
N THR A 101 0.34 13.96 -4.59
CA THR A 101 0.82 14.77 -3.46
C THR A 101 2.23 14.41 -3.01
N GLU A 102 2.36 13.40 -2.16
CA GLU A 102 3.58 12.96 -1.51
C GLU A 102 3.63 11.43 -1.57
N TYR A 103 4.80 10.87 -1.85
CA TYR A 103 4.95 9.43 -2.00
C TYR A 103 5.81 8.86 -0.89
N PRO A 104 5.50 7.66 -0.39
CA PRO A 104 6.40 7.00 0.55
C PRO A 104 7.73 6.72 -0.14
N ARG A 105 8.80 6.68 0.65
CA ARG A 105 10.12 6.35 0.13
C ARG A 105 10.26 4.87 -0.13
N MET A 106 9.64 4.05 0.73
CA MET A 106 9.75 2.60 0.70
C MET A 106 8.38 1.96 0.87
N VAL A 107 8.12 0.95 0.04
CA VAL A 107 7.01 0.01 0.18
C VAL A 107 7.61 -1.39 0.25
N GLU A 108 7.51 -2.00 1.43
CA GLU A 108 7.93 -3.38 1.68
C GLU A 108 6.70 -4.27 1.60
N GLY A 109 6.79 -5.34 0.80
CA GLY A 109 5.68 -6.25 0.58
C GLY A 109 6.09 -7.71 0.69
N SER A 110 5.25 -8.51 1.33
CA SER A 110 5.40 -9.97 1.36
C SER A 110 4.07 -10.60 0.99
N VAL A 111 4.08 -11.44 -0.05
CA VAL A 111 2.89 -12.13 -0.56
C VAL A 111 3.10 -13.64 -0.51
N GLY A 112 2.33 -14.30 0.36
CA GLY A 112 2.30 -15.75 0.49
C GLY A 112 1.64 -16.42 -0.72
N ALA A 113 0.37 -16.78 -0.59
CA ALA A 113 -0.45 -17.41 -1.65
C ALA A 113 -1.63 -16.52 -2.11
N GLY A 114 -1.74 -15.31 -1.57
CA GLY A 114 -2.78 -14.35 -1.91
C GLY A 114 -2.43 -13.44 -3.07
N ASN A 115 -3.15 -12.32 -3.18
CA ASN A 115 -2.98 -11.36 -4.26
C ASN A 115 -2.71 -9.95 -3.73
N LEU A 116 -1.69 -9.30 -4.28
CA LEU A 116 -1.41 -7.88 -4.06
C LEU A 116 -1.57 -7.13 -5.37
N ILE A 117 -2.40 -6.10 -5.37
CA ILE A 117 -2.56 -5.16 -6.47
C ILE A 117 -1.97 -3.82 -6.03
N ILE A 118 -1.03 -3.30 -6.80
CA ILE A 118 -0.41 -2.00 -6.59
C ILE A 118 -0.84 -1.09 -7.74
N ARG A 119 -1.53 0.01 -7.43
CA ARG A 119 -1.73 1.09 -8.39
C ARG A 119 -0.59 2.09 -8.23
N LEU A 120 0.18 2.23 -9.29
CA LEU A 120 1.36 3.08 -9.36
C LEU A 120 0.99 4.57 -9.26
N PRO A 121 1.93 5.41 -8.82
CA PRO A 121 1.79 6.86 -8.86
C PRO A 121 1.81 7.39 -10.31
N SER A 122 1.70 8.71 -10.49
CA SER A 122 1.84 9.35 -11.81
C SER A 122 3.16 8.95 -12.47
N LYS A 123 3.18 8.90 -13.82
CA LYS A 123 4.36 8.54 -14.61
C LYS A 123 5.59 9.41 -14.37
N ASP A 124 5.39 10.62 -13.86
CA ASP A 124 6.45 11.59 -13.54
C ASP A 124 7.18 11.28 -12.21
N VAL A 125 6.65 10.34 -11.43
CA VAL A 125 7.22 9.93 -10.15
C VAL A 125 8.23 8.83 -10.40
N PRO A 126 9.51 9.00 -10.00
CA PRO A 126 10.50 7.95 -10.17
C PRO A 126 10.11 6.70 -9.37
N VAL A 127 9.94 5.57 -10.04
CA VAL A 127 9.59 4.28 -9.43
C VAL A 127 10.71 3.28 -9.67
N LEU A 128 11.10 2.59 -8.61
CA LEU A 128 12.00 1.44 -8.65
C LEU A 128 11.32 0.26 -7.98
N VAL A 129 11.24 -0.87 -8.68
CA VAL A 129 10.67 -2.12 -8.16
C VAL A 129 11.78 -3.16 -8.11
N LYS A 130 11.96 -3.77 -6.95
CA LYS A 130 12.81 -4.94 -6.71
C LYS A 130 11.91 -6.10 -6.33
N LEU A 131 12.09 -7.24 -6.99
CA LEU A 131 11.30 -8.44 -6.76
C LEU A 131 12.18 -9.57 -6.25
N SER A 132 11.75 -10.21 -5.18
CA SER A 132 12.24 -11.52 -4.76
C SER A 132 11.14 -12.52 -5.07
N ASP A 133 11.28 -13.24 -6.18
CA ASP A 133 10.25 -14.13 -6.71
C ASP A 133 10.65 -15.60 -6.63
N SER A 134 9.64 -16.45 -6.43
CA SER A 134 9.79 -17.90 -6.59
C SER A 134 9.22 -18.34 -7.95
N TRP A 135 9.71 -19.47 -8.47
CA TRP A 135 9.24 -20.06 -9.73
C TRP A 135 7.74 -20.34 -9.81
N LEU A 136 7.02 -20.38 -8.67
CA LEU A 136 5.58 -20.64 -8.60
C LEU A 136 4.72 -19.37 -8.55
N CYS A 137 5.31 -18.18 -8.46
CA CYS A 137 4.55 -16.95 -8.35
C CYS A 137 4.07 -16.42 -9.72
N SER A 138 3.18 -15.43 -9.67
CA SER A 138 2.79 -14.64 -10.84
C SER A 138 3.08 -13.17 -10.62
N ILE A 139 3.83 -12.56 -11.55
CA ILE A 139 4.09 -11.14 -11.58
C ILE A 139 3.51 -10.55 -12.86
N ASP A 140 2.61 -9.58 -12.73
CA ASP A 140 2.02 -8.84 -13.85
C ASP A 140 2.48 -7.37 -13.80
N LEU A 141 3.44 -7.05 -14.67
CA LEU A 141 4.05 -5.73 -14.78
C LEU A 141 3.42 -4.92 -15.90
N VAL A 142 3.23 -3.63 -15.66
CA VAL A 142 2.88 -2.67 -16.71
C VAL A 142 4.07 -2.39 -17.64
N ARG A 143 3.78 -2.02 -18.89
CA ARG A 143 4.81 -1.78 -19.92
C ARG A 143 5.79 -0.66 -19.58
N SER A 144 5.39 0.28 -18.73
CA SER A 144 6.24 1.40 -18.29
C SER A 144 7.37 0.95 -17.37
N LEU A 145 7.19 -0.16 -16.63
CA LEU A 145 8.22 -0.74 -15.77
C LEU A 145 9.15 -1.62 -16.60
N LYS A 146 10.28 -1.04 -17.01
CA LYS A 146 11.29 -1.73 -17.81
C LYS A 146 12.32 -2.40 -16.91
N LYS A 147 12.75 -3.60 -17.27
CA LYS A 147 13.84 -4.29 -16.57
C LYS A 147 15.14 -3.50 -16.75
N ILE A 148 15.81 -3.18 -15.65
CA ILE A 148 17.09 -2.46 -15.62
C ILE A 148 18.21 -3.26 -14.92
N GLY A 149 17.87 -4.42 -14.33
CA GLY A 149 18.80 -5.32 -13.66
C GLY A 149 18.12 -6.62 -13.26
N ASP A 150 18.81 -7.47 -12.52
CA ASP A 150 18.24 -8.72 -12.01
C ASP A 150 17.08 -8.43 -11.06
N ASN A 151 15.92 -8.98 -11.40
CA ASN A 151 14.63 -8.75 -10.77
C ASN A 151 14.34 -7.28 -10.38
N THR A 152 14.90 -6.34 -11.16
CA THR A 152 14.83 -4.92 -10.88
C THR A 152 14.26 -4.18 -12.09
N TYR A 153 13.22 -3.39 -11.83
CA TYR A 153 12.44 -2.70 -12.85
C TYR A 153 12.26 -1.23 -12.48
N ALA A 154 12.20 -0.36 -13.47
CA ALA A 154 11.98 1.07 -13.23
C ALA A 154 11.18 1.71 -14.35
N ASN A 155 10.51 2.81 -14.03
CA ASN A 155 9.85 3.64 -15.03
C ASN A 155 10.81 4.66 -15.66
N ALA A 156 10.35 5.36 -16.69
CA ALA A 156 11.18 6.34 -17.41
C ALA A 156 11.60 7.56 -16.56
N ALA A 157 10.86 7.87 -15.48
CA ALA A 157 11.21 8.96 -14.56
C ALA A 157 12.40 8.61 -13.64
N TYR A 158 12.74 7.33 -13.51
CA TYR A 158 13.88 6.90 -12.69
C TYR A 158 15.22 7.25 -13.34
N SER A 159 15.98 8.14 -12.68
CA SER A 159 17.28 8.64 -13.15
C SER A 159 18.50 7.88 -12.60
N GLY A 160 18.30 6.72 -11.98
CA GLY A 160 19.38 5.90 -11.42
C GLY A 160 19.73 6.18 -9.94
N ASN A 161 19.10 7.18 -9.30
CA ASN A 161 19.29 7.47 -7.88
C ASN A 161 18.08 7.02 -7.04
N GLN A 162 18.24 5.94 -6.29
CA GLN A 162 17.19 5.37 -5.43
C GLN A 162 16.67 6.35 -4.37
N LYS A 163 17.49 7.31 -3.91
CA LYS A 163 17.08 8.28 -2.88
C LYS A 163 15.94 9.20 -3.33
N ASN A 164 15.72 9.31 -4.63
CA ASN A 164 14.71 10.16 -5.25
C ASN A 164 13.54 9.34 -5.82
N ALA A 165 13.48 8.04 -5.53
CA ALA A 165 12.47 7.14 -6.04
C ALA A 165 11.58 6.61 -4.94
N MET A 166 10.34 6.30 -5.32
CA MET A 166 9.49 5.41 -4.57
C MET A 166 9.97 3.98 -4.85
N VAL A 167 10.54 3.34 -3.82
CA VAL A 167 11.11 2.00 -3.93
C VAL A 167 10.07 0.99 -3.46
N PHE A 168 9.78 0.00 -4.29
CA PHE A 168 9.02 -1.19 -3.93
C PHE A 168 10.00 -2.35 -3.77
N ASP A 169 10.05 -2.94 -2.59
CA ASP A 169 10.83 -4.15 -2.28
C ASP A 169 9.84 -5.25 -1.91
N LEU A 170 9.60 -6.17 -2.85
CA LEU A 170 8.48 -7.10 -2.77
C LEU A 170 8.95 -8.55 -2.89
N ASP A 171 8.57 -9.36 -1.91
CA ASP A 171 8.69 -10.81 -1.92
C ASP A 171 7.36 -11.44 -2.33
N VAL A 172 7.41 -12.41 -3.24
CA VAL A 172 6.28 -13.29 -3.52
C VAL A 172 6.68 -14.76 -3.57
N SER A 173 5.98 -15.55 -2.77
CA SER A 173 6.13 -17.00 -2.72
C SER A 173 5.29 -17.68 -3.82
N MET A 174 4.00 -17.94 -3.58
CA MET A 174 3.09 -18.62 -4.53
C MET A 174 1.98 -17.72 -5.05
N GLY A 175 1.88 -16.50 -4.52
CA GLY A 175 0.82 -15.57 -4.82
C GLY A 175 1.03 -14.79 -6.11
N LYS A 176 0.26 -13.71 -6.24
CA LYS A 176 0.32 -12.82 -7.39
C LYS A 176 0.54 -11.37 -6.97
N ILE A 177 1.45 -10.69 -7.67
CA ILE A 177 1.58 -9.24 -7.62
C ILE A 177 1.18 -8.67 -8.98
N THR A 178 0.24 -7.72 -8.97
CA THR A 178 -0.21 -7.01 -10.18
C THR A 178 0.05 -5.52 -10.02
N PHE A 179 0.79 -4.95 -10.97
CA PHE A 179 0.95 -3.51 -11.09
C PHE A 179 -0.10 -2.96 -12.05
N ARG A 180 -0.66 -1.80 -11.73
CA ARG A 180 -1.61 -1.08 -12.57
C ARG A 180 -1.28 0.40 -12.61
N GLU A 181 -1.55 1.02 -13.75
CA GLU A 181 -1.54 2.48 -13.91
C GLU A 181 -2.99 2.97 -13.98
N ARG A 182 -3.21 4.28 -13.78
CA ARG A 182 -4.49 4.86 -14.17
C ARG A 182 -4.63 4.76 -15.70
N PRO A 183 -5.81 4.41 -16.23
CA PRO A 183 -6.11 4.67 -17.63
C PRO A 183 -5.87 6.16 -17.91
N GLU A 184 -5.13 6.47 -18.99
CA GLU A 184 -5.00 7.84 -19.49
C GLU A 184 -6.35 8.39 -19.99
#